data_AF-A0A2D8UIQ6-F1
#
_entry.id   AF-A0A2D8UIQ6-F1
#
_cell.length_a   1.000
_cell.length_b   1.000
_cell.length_c   1.000
_cell.angle_alpha   90.00
_cell.angle_beta   90.00
_cell.angle_gamma   90.00
#
_symmetry.space_group_name_H-M   'P 1'
#
loop_
_entity.id
_entity.type
_entity.pdbx_description
1 polymer ?
#
loop_
_entity_poly.entity_id
_entity_poly.type
_entity_poly.pdbx_seq_one_letter_code
_entity_poly.pdbx_strand_id
1 'polypeptide(L)'
;MNELILMKFFVKVILLSLLPFLSCENKNEEQIVREIQKFNYKYATTGNKSFLDSAYVVIDDNKYRINNSNFGLFYPVYFELGKYEELLSLINNSEDISESKKEFYINILQAYINFQNNNKRKAKYYIEKNIVLINDKLSSTPKDSLALLDLYKMKVHTDGIVSVIKEIDSLKETTIKPSSVFYDKILIPEIRSYYEELPQFVKR
;
A
#
# COMPACT_ATOMS: atom_id res chain seq x y z
N MET A 1 11.25 -19.30 -11.40
CA MET A 1 9.83 -19.71 -11.26
C MET A 1 9.63 -20.03 -9.78
N ASN A 2 9.25 -19.15 -8.87
CA ASN A 2 8.21 -18.13 -8.89
C ASN A 2 8.50 -17.06 -7.80
N GLU A 3 9.01 -15.89 -8.17
CA GLU A 3 9.06 -14.72 -7.27
C GLU A 3 7.85 -13.79 -7.52
N LEU A 4 7.26 -13.87 -8.71
CA LEU A 4 6.01 -13.21 -9.09
C LEU A 4 4.74 -13.77 -8.39
N ILE A 5 4.85 -14.81 -7.54
CA ILE A 5 3.69 -15.45 -6.89
C ILE A 5 3.42 -14.90 -5.49
N LEU A 6 4.42 -14.41 -4.76
CA LEU A 6 4.20 -13.89 -3.40
C LEU A 6 3.66 -12.45 -3.39
N MET A 7 4.13 -11.60 -4.29
CA MET A 7 3.58 -10.24 -4.46
C MET A 7 2.12 -10.27 -4.95
N LYS A 8 1.74 -11.31 -5.71
CA LYS A 8 0.34 -11.61 -6.06
C LYS A 8 -0.50 -12.05 -4.85
N PHE A 9 0.12 -12.53 -3.77
CA PHE A 9 -0.60 -13.06 -2.62
C PHE A 9 -1.17 -11.96 -1.73
N PHE A 10 -0.46 -10.84 -1.54
CA PHE A 10 -1.01 -9.69 -0.80
C PHE A 10 -2.12 -8.97 -1.57
N VAL A 11 -1.96 -8.82 -2.89
CA VAL A 11 -3.04 -8.33 -3.76
C VAL A 11 -4.22 -9.33 -3.77
N LYS A 12 -3.96 -10.65 -3.78
CA LYS A 12 -5.02 -11.68 -3.69
C LYS A 12 -5.74 -11.70 -2.34
N VAL A 13 -5.06 -11.52 -1.22
CA VAL A 13 -5.69 -11.56 0.12
C VAL A 13 -6.59 -10.34 0.33
N ILE A 14 -6.19 -9.17 -0.17
CA ILE A 14 -7.03 -7.96 -0.19
C ILE A 14 -8.22 -8.13 -1.17
N LEU A 15 -8.02 -8.79 -2.32
CA LEU A 15 -9.10 -9.08 -3.28
C LEU A 15 -10.06 -10.21 -2.84
N LEU A 16 -9.63 -11.19 -2.05
CA LEU A 16 -10.49 -12.30 -1.59
C LEU A 16 -11.36 -11.95 -0.38
N SER A 17 -10.99 -10.95 0.44
CA SER A 17 -11.79 -10.52 1.58
C SER A 17 -12.96 -9.57 1.23
N LEU A 18 -13.18 -9.29 -0.06
CA LEU A 18 -14.24 -8.41 -0.57
C LEU A 18 -15.55 -9.13 -0.93
N LEU A 19 -15.76 -10.36 -0.47
CA LEU A 19 -17.09 -11.01 -0.54
C LEU A 19 -17.79 -10.88 0.80
N PRO A 20 -18.63 -9.84 0.94
CA PRO A 20 -20.01 -10.15 1.31
C PRO A 20 -21.05 -9.36 0.50
N PHE A 21 -22.07 -10.10 0.06
CA PHE A 21 -23.46 -9.69 -0.20
C PHE A 21 -23.68 -8.26 -0.71
N LEU A 22 -23.66 -8.09 -2.03
CA LEU A 22 -24.15 -6.87 -2.67
C LEU A 22 -25.67 -6.93 -2.82
N SER A 23 -26.30 -6.14 -1.95
CA SER A 23 -27.58 -5.47 -2.18
C SER A 23 -27.58 -4.77 -3.56
N CYS A 24 -28.75 -4.74 -4.20
CA CYS A 24 -29.02 -4.09 -5.47
C CYS A 24 -28.38 -2.69 -5.60
N GLU A 25 -27.29 -2.59 -6.36
CA GLU A 25 -26.84 -1.34 -6.95
C GLU A 25 -26.65 -1.52 -8.47
N ASN A 26 -26.80 -0.42 -9.20
CA ASN A 26 -26.99 -0.38 -10.65
C ASN A 26 -25.99 -1.27 -11.42
N LYS A 27 -26.52 -2.14 -12.30
CA LYS A 27 -25.74 -3.10 -13.12
C LYS A 27 -24.54 -2.50 -13.87
N ASN A 28 -24.51 -1.18 -14.09
CA ASN A 28 -23.42 -0.47 -14.75
C ASN A 28 -22.19 -0.26 -13.85
N GLU A 29 -22.40 0.06 -12.56
CA GLU A 29 -21.30 0.34 -11.63
C GLU A 29 -20.51 -0.93 -11.29
N GLU A 30 -21.21 -2.05 -11.08
CA GLU A 30 -20.55 -3.35 -10.88
C GLU A 30 -19.68 -3.75 -12.09
N GLN A 31 -20.14 -3.46 -13.31
CA GLN A 31 -19.38 -3.80 -14.52
C GLN A 31 -18.08 -2.99 -14.58
N ILE A 32 -18.13 -1.70 -14.28
CA ILE A 32 -16.96 -0.82 -14.27
C ILE A 32 -15.98 -1.25 -13.17
N VAL A 33 -16.46 -1.54 -11.97
CA VAL A 33 -15.61 -2.05 -10.87
C VAL A 33 -14.90 -3.34 -11.28
N ARG A 34 -15.61 -4.28 -11.91
CA ARG A 34 -15.02 -5.54 -12.42
C ARG A 34 -13.98 -5.28 -13.51
N GLU A 35 -14.19 -4.27 -14.35
CA GLU A 35 -13.25 -3.89 -15.39
C GLU A 35 -11.95 -3.31 -14.82
N ILE A 36 -12.05 -2.38 -13.85
CA ILE A 36 -10.89 -1.84 -13.13
C ILE A 36 -10.14 -2.97 -12.41
N GLN A 37 -10.86 -3.87 -11.73
CA GLN A 37 -10.28 -5.05 -11.09
C GLN A 37 -9.51 -5.94 -12.08
N LYS A 38 -10.08 -6.18 -13.26
CA LYS A 38 -9.44 -6.97 -14.32
C LYS A 38 -8.14 -6.32 -14.79
N PHE A 39 -8.12 -5.00 -14.96
CA PHE A 39 -6.90 -4.28 -15.35
C PHE A 39 -5.83 -4.31 -14.25
N ASN A 40 -6.21 -4.06 -13.00
CA ASN A 40 -5.30 -4.18 -11.86
C ASN A 40 -4.72 -5.59 -11.73
N TYR A 41 -5.53 -6.62 -11.92
CA TYR A 41 -5.06 -8.01 -11.93
C TYR A 41 -4.06 -8.27 -13.05
N LYS A 42 -4.33 -7.77 -14.27
CA LYS A 42 -3.40 -7.90 -15.40
C LYS A 42 -2.08 -7.16 -15.14
N TYR A 43 -2.12 -5.95 -14.56
CA TYR A 43 -0.92 -5.25 -14.13
C TYR A 43 -0.12 -6.08 -13.11
N ALA A 44 -0.76 -6.49 -12.01
CA ALA A 44 -0.12 -7.28 -10.96
C ALA A 44 0.45 -8.61 -11.45
N THR A 45 -0.06 -9.14 -12.58
CA THR A 45 0.41 -10.40 -13.16
C THR A 45 1.48 -10.27 -14.22
N THR A 46 1.64 -9.11 -14.83
CA THR A 46 2.53 -8.90 -15.98
C THR A 46 3.55 -7.78 -15.80
N GLY A 47 3.33 -6.87 -14.85
CA GLY A 47 4.10 -5.62 -14.71
C GLY A 47 3.85 -4.60 -15.82
N ASN A 48 2.93 -4.86 -16.76
CA ASN A 48 2.70 -3.97 -17.89
C ASN A 48 1.81 -2.78 -17.48
N LYS A 49 2.39 -1.58 -17.43
CA LYS A 49 1.71 -0.33 -17.07
C LYS A 49 0.57 0.06 -17.98
N SER A 50 0.51 -0.43 -19.23
CA SER A 50 -0.61 -0.11 -20.15
C SER A 50 -1.97 -0.57 -19.61
N PHE A 51 -2.00 -1.58 -18.72
CA PHE A 51 -3.23 -1.98 -18.04
C PHE A 51 -3.67 -0.95 -17.00
N LEU A 52 -2.74 -0.29 -16.31
CA LEU A 52 -3.07 0.80 -15.40
C LEU A 52 -3.56 2.03 -16.17
N ASP A 53 -2.96 2.34 -17.32
CA ASP A 53 -3.45 3.42 -18.19
C ASP A 53 -4.91 3.15 -18.61
N SER A 54 -5.23 1.90 -18.96
CA SER A 54 -6.61 1.50 -19.30
C SER A 54 -7.56 1.63 -18.10
N ALA A 55 -7.12 1.22 -16.91
CA ALA A 55 -7.90 1.40 -15.67
C ALA A 55 -8.15 2.88 -15.37
N TYR A 56 -7.15 3.73 -15.58
CA TYR A 56 -7.25 5.16 -15.37
C TYR A 56 -8.28 5.81 -16.31
N VAL A 57 -8.27 5.47 -17.60
CA VAL A 57 -9.28 5.96 -18.57
C VAL A 57 -10.69 5.59 -18.11
N VAL A 58 -10.91 4.33 -17.70
CA VAL A 58 -12.21 3.89 -17.18
C VAL A 58 -12.65 4.68 -15.94
N ILE A 59 -11.71 4.97 -15.02
CA ILE A 59 -12.00 5.77 -13.82
C ILE A 59 -12.39 7.20 -14.19
N ASP A 60 -11.61 7.84 -15.07
CA ASP A 60 -11.77 9.25 -15.46
C ASP A 60 -13.06 9.48 -16.27
N ASP A 61 -13.32 8.64 -17.26
CA ASP A 61 -14.54 8.70 -18.10
C ASP A 61 -15.82 8.60 -17.28
N ASN A 62 -15.78 7.86 -16.16
CA ASN A 62 -16.91 7.64 -15.29
C ASN A 62 -16.92 8.54 -14.04
N LYS A 63 -15.92 9.42 -13.87
CA LYS A 63 -15.80 10.38 -12.76
C LYS A 63 -16.00 9.76 -11.37
N TYR A 64 -15.44 8.56 -11.16
CA TYR A 64 -15.64 7.86 -9.90
C TYR A 64 -15.06 8.64 -8.71
N ARG A 65 -15.84 8.69 -7.63
CA ARG A 65 -15.37 9.20 -6.34
C ARG A 65 -14.68 8.10 -5.56
N ILE A 66 -13.57 8.42 -4.92
CA ILE A 66 -12.91 7.50 -3.99
C ILE A 66 -13.68 7.47 -2.67
N ASN A 67 -13.99 6.27 -2.19
CA ASN A 67 -14.60 6.00 -0.89
C ASN A 67 -13.92 4.77 -0.26
N ASN A 68 -14.43 4.34 0.90
CA ASN A 68 -13.81 3.24 1.62
C ASN A 68 -13.88 1.88 0.90
N SER A 69 -14.92 1.63 0.10
CA SER A 69 -15.13 0.34 -0.60
C SER A 69 -14.27 0.20 -1.87
N ASN A 70 -13.99 1.31 -2.56
CA ASN A 70 -13.22 1.30 -3.82
C ASN A 70 -11.78 1.80 -3.68
N PHE A 71 -11.38 2.33 -2.52
CA PHE A 71 -10.03 2.86 -2.28
C PHE A 71 -8.91 1.92 -2.73
N GLY A 72 -9.01 0.63 -2.37
CA GLY A 72 -8.01 -0.39 -2.71
C GLY A 72 -7.90 -0.71 -4.20
N LEU A 73 -8.91 -0.34 -4.99
CA LEU A 73 -8.89 -0.49 -6.45
C LEU A 73 -8.26 0.73 -7.13
N PHE A 74 -8.47 1.91 -6.58
CA PHE A 74 -8.09 3.18 -7.19
C PHE A 74 -6.65 3.53 -6.82
N TYR A 75 -6.29 3.38 -5.54
CA TYR A 75 -4.98 3.73 -5.03
C TYR A 75 -3.82 3.17 -5.88
N PRO A 76 -3.77 1.86 -6.24
CA PRO A 76 -2.68 1.33 -7.05
C PRO A 76 -2.61 1.97 -8.45
N VAL A 77 -3.75 2.28 -9.07
CA VAL A 77 -3.80 2.89 -10.41
C VAL A 77 -3.10 4.25 -10.39
N TYR A 78 -3.54 5.15 -9.52
CA TYR A 78 -2.96 6.49 -9.45
C TYR A 78 -1.51 6.45 -8.95
N PHE A 79 -1.22 5.64 -7.93
CA PHE A 79 0.11 5.61 -7.31
C PHE A 79 1.19 5.08 -8.27
N GLU A 80 0.93 3.96 -8.94
CA GLU A 80 1.90 3.32 -9.85
C GLU A 80 2.11 4.09 -11.16
N LEU A 81 1.10 4.89 -11.56
CA LEU A 81 1.20 5.86 -12.65
C LEU A 81 1.87 7.18 -12.23
N GLY A 82 2.20 7.36 -10.95
CA GLY A 82 2.85 8.58 -10.45
C GLY A 82 1.91 9.79 -10.35
N LYS A 83 0.59 9.58 -10.37
CA LYS A 83 -0.45 10.63 -10.27
C LYS A 83 -0.71 11.02 -8.81
N TYR A 84 0.36 11.34 -8.09
CA TYR A 84 0.31 11.52 -6.62
C TYR A 84 -0.54 12.71 -6.18
N GLU A 85 -0.45 13.84 -6.87
CA GLU A 85 -1.23 15.05 -6.55
C GLU A 85 -2.73 14.85 -6.80
N GLU A 86 -3.08 14.14 -7.88
CA GLU A 86 -4.46 13.80 -8.23
C GLU A 86 -5.06 12.87 -7.17
N LEU A 87 -4.32 11.83 -6.78
CA LEU A 87 -4.71 10.92 -5.71
C LEU A 87 -4.84 11.64 -4.36
N LEU A 88 -3.91 12.55 -4.05
CA LEU A 88 -3.95 13.35 -2.82
C LEU A 88 -5.23 14.19 -2.76
N SER A 89 -5.60 14.84 -3.86
CA SER A 89 -6.85 15.59 -3.98
C SER A 89 -8.07 14.69 -3.76
N LEU A 90 -8.10 13.51 -4.39
CA LEU A 90 -9.21 12.56 -4.24
C LEU A 90 -9.37 12.06 -2.80
N ILE A 91 -8.27 11.80 -2.09
CA ILE A 91 -8.30 11.36 -0.69
C ILE A 91 -8.79 12.47 0.24
N ASN A 92 -8.30 13.70 0.05
CA ASN A 92 -8.72 14.86 0.86
C ASN A 92 -10.22 15.15 0.71
N ASN A 93 -10.76 14.95 -0.50
CA ASN A 93 -12.16 15.21 -0.81
C ASN A 93 -13.09 14.01 -0.55
N SER A 94 -12.57 12.88 -0.06
CA SER A 94 -13.38 11.71 0.28
C SER A 94 -14.02 11.91 1.65
N GLU A 95 -15.32 11.73 1.79
CA GLU A 95 -16.01 11.86 3.09
C GLU A 95 -16.00 10.53 3.86
N ASP A 96 -15.98 9.41 3.15
CA ASP A 96 -16.26 8.07 3.72
C ASP A 96 -15.01 7.33 4.21
N ILE A 97 -13.81 7.89 4.03
CA ILE A 97 -12.55 7.28 4.50
C ILE A 97 -12.24 7.79 5.90
N SER A 98 -11.91 6.88 6.83
CA SER A 98 -11.56 7.25 8.20
C SER A 98 -10.32 8.15 8.24
N GLU A 99 -10.31 9.10 9.17
CA GLU A 99 -9.25 10.09 9.26
C GLU A 99 -7.85 9.47 9.42
N SER A 100 -7.72 8.46 10.27
CA SER A 100 -6.46 7.72 10.45
C SER A 100 -5.97 7.06 9.16
N LYS A 101 -6.88 6.55 8.33
CA LYS A 101 -6.56 5.94 7.04
C LYS A 101 -6.15 7.01 6.04
N LYS A 102 -6.86 8.14 5.98
CA LYS A 102 -6.48 9.28 5.14
C LYS A 102 -5.10 9.80 5.51
N GLU A 103 -4.86 10.07 6.79
CA GLU A 103 -3.60 10.61 7.28
C GLU A 103 -2.42 9.71 6.88
N PHE A 104 -2.58 8.39 7.05
CA PHE A 104 -1.58 7.42 6.61
C PHE A 104 -1.23 7.56 5.13
N TYR A 105 -2.23 7.53 4.24
CA TYR A 105 -1.98 7.59 2.79
C TYR A 105 -1.54 8.98 2.32
N ILE A 106 -2.03 10.06 2.93
CA ILE A 106 -1.59 11.43 2.67
C ILE A 106 -0.10 11.56 2.99
N ASN A 107 0.36 11.03 4.13
CA ASN A 107 1.77 11.05 4.48
C ASN A 107 2.62 10.27 3.46
N ILE A 108 2.16 9.11 2.97
CA ILE A 108 2.85 8.39 1.88
C ILE A 108 2.94 9.27 0.63
N LEU A 109 1.83 9.83 0.17
CA LEU A 109 1.80 10.65 -1.06
C LEU A 109 2.69 11.88 -0.92
N GLN A 110 2.61 12.58 0.21
CA GLN A 110 3.48 13.71 0.52
C GLN A 110 4.95 13.30 0.54
N ALA A 111 5.29 12.11 1.05
CA ALA A 111 6.66 11.63 0.99
C ALA A 111 7.15 11.49 -0.46
N TYR A 112 6.36 10.88 -1.34
CA TYR A 112 6.70 10.69 -2.76
C TYR A 112 6.76 12.01 -3.54
N ILE A 113 5.79 12.91 -3.35
CA ILE A 113 5.77 14.25 -3.96
C ILE A 113 7.03 15.04 -3.56
N ASN A 114 7.33 15.10 -2.25
CA ASN A 114 8.51 15.83 -1.78
C ASN A 114 9.81 15.17 -2.24
N PHE A 115 9.81 13.84 -2.38
CA PHE A 115 10.94 13.13 -2.96
C PHE A 115 11.16 13.55 -4.43
N GLN A 116 10.12 13.51 -5.26
CA GLN A 116 10.20 13.90 -6.69
C GLN A 116 10.70 15.34 -6.85
N ASN A 117 10.34 16.21 -5.91
CA ASN A 117 10.81 17.60 -5.84
C ASN A 117 12.20 17.75 -5.20
N ASN A 118 12.97 16.67 -5.08
CA ASN A 118 14.31 16.62 -4.45
C ASN A 118 14.37 17.08 -2.98
N ASN A 119 13.23 17.20 -2.30
CA ASN A 119 13.16 17.57 -0.88
C ASN A 119 13.20 16.33 0.01
N LYS A 120 14.36 15.67 0.04
CA LYS A 120 14.57 14.42 0.79
C LYS A 120 14.29 14.55 2.29
N ARG A 121 14.58 15.72 2.88
CA ARG A 121 14.30 15.99 4.31
C ARG A 121 12.81 15.96 4.60
N LYS A 122 12.01 16.66 3.78
CA LYS A 122 10.56 16.71 3.96
C LYS A 122 9.90 15.39 3.58
N ALA A 123 10.43 14.68 2.58
CA ALA A 123 10.00 13.31 2.28
C ALA A 123 10.16 12.39 3.50
N LYS A 124 11.35 12.40 4.13
CA LYS A 124 11.62 11.61 5.34
C LYS A 124 10.67 11.95 6.49
N TYR A 125 10.40 13.25 6.72
CA TYR A 125 9.49 13.71 7.76
C TYR A 125 8.09 13.08 7.65
N TYR A 126 7.52 12.96 6.45
CA TYR A 126 6.20 12.34 6.28
C TYR A 126 6.23 10.82 6.50
N ILE A 127 7.33 10.13 6.15
CA ILE A 127 7.49 8.72 6.51
C ILE A 127 7.58 8.56 8.03
N GLU A 128 8.35 9.42 8.71
CA GLU A 128 8.47 9.42 10.18
C GLU A 128 7.11 9.65 10.86
N LYS A 129 6.25 10.50 10.29
CA LYS A 129 4.85 10.64 10.77
C LYS A 129 4.08 9.33 10.70
N ASN A 130 4.19 8.57 9.62
CA ASN A 130 3.55 7.26 9.53
C ASN A 130 4.11 6.24 10.52
N ILE A 131 5.42 6.27 10.77
CA ILE A 131 6.03 5.43 11.81
C ILE A 131 5.39 5.72 13.17
N VAL A 132 5.15 7.00 13.51
CA VAL A 132 4.44 7.38 14.74
C VAL A 132 3.01 6.82 14.76
N LEU A 133 2.22 7.04 13.70
CA LEU A 133 0.84 6.53 13.62
C LEU A 133 0.77 5.00 13.78
N ILE A 134 1.70 4.27 13.16
CA ILE A 134 1.75 2.81 13.25
C ILE A 134 2.17 2.36 14.66
N ASN A 135 3.15 3.03 15.28
CA ASN A 135 3.58 2.71 16.65
C ASN A 135 2.45 2.97 17.66
N ASP A 136 1.71 4.07 17.51
CA ASP A 136 0.54 4.37 18.34
C ASP A 136 -0.50 3.25 18.22
N LYS A 137 -0.76 2.76 16.99
CA LYS A 137 -1.63 1.60 16.76
C LYS A 137 -1.09 0.32 17.41
N LEU A 138 0.19 0.01 17.25
CA LEU A 138 0.82 -1.17 17.84
C LEU A 138 0.87 -1.13 19.37
N SER A 139 0.91 0.06 19.98
CA SER A 139 0.84 0.20 21.43
C SER A 139 -0.47 -0.35 22.01
N SER A 140 -1.58 -0.19 21.27
CA SER A 140 -2.90 -0.70 21.65
C SER A 140 -3.19 -2.10 21.09
N THR A 141 -2.57 -2.46 19.96
CA THR A 141 -2.76 -3.74 19.26
C THR A 141 -1.42 -4.41 18.92
N PRO A 142 -0.64 -4.85 19.94
CA PRO A 142 0.76 -5.28 19.75
C PRO A 142 0.96 -6.53 18.89
N LYS A 143 -0.12 -7.28 18.61
CA LYS A 143 -0.10 -8.48 17.77
C LYS A 143 -0.64 -8.24 16.35
N ASP A 144 -0.93 -6.99 15.98
CA ASP A 144 -1.36 -6.64 14.62
C ASP A 144 -0.18 -6.84 13.66
N SER A 145 -0.21 -7.98 12.98
CA SER A 145 0.84 -8.40 12.07
C SER A 145 0.91 -7.53 10.80
N LEU A 146 -0.21 -6.93 10.39
CA LEU A 146 -0.24 -6.02 9.25
C LEU A 146 0.38 -4.67 9.63
N ALA A 147 0.03 -4.13 10.79
CA ALA A 147 0.66 -2.92 11.31
C ALA A 147 2.18 -3.11 11.51
N LEU A 148 2.62 -4.28 11.98
CA LEU A 148 4.04 -4.59 12.11
C LEU A 148 4.75 -4.64 10.75
N LEU A 149 4.11 -5.21 9.72
CA LEU A 149 4.64 -5.20 8.36
C LEU A 149 4.77 -3.77 7.82
N ASP A 150 3.74 -2.94 8.00
CA ASP A 150 3.74 -1.54 7.57
C ASP A 150 4.82 -0.73 8.28
N LEU A 151 5.03 -0.96 9.59
CA LEU A 151 6.12 -0.33 10.37
C LEU A 151 7.46 -0.59 9.69
N TYR A 152 7.79 -1.84 9.43
CA TYR A 152 9.08 -2.18 8.85
C TYR A 152 9.21 -1.72 7.40
N LYS A 153 8.14 -1.72 6.62
CA LYS A 153 8.14 -1.09 5.28
C LYS A 153 8.49 0.40 5.38
N MET A 154 7.92 1.13 6.34
CA MET A 154 8.26 2.54 6.55
C MET A 154 9.71 2.71 7.00
N LYS A 155 10.19 1.88 7.92
CA LYS A 155 11.58 1.95 8.42
C LYS A 155 12.62 1.63 7.35
N VAL A 156 12.27 0.85 6.30
CA VAL A 156 13.18 0.65 5.16
C VAL A 156 13.53 1.98 4.49
N HIS A 157 12.59 2.93 4.40
CA HIS A 157 12.85 4.27 3.84
C HIS A 157 13.79 5.12 4.71
N THR A 158 13.72 4.96 6.04
CA THR A 158 14.45 5.84 6.97
C THR A 158 15.81 5.27 7.36
N ASP A 159 15.86 3.96 7.61
CA ASP A 159 16.97 3.28 8.28
C ASP A 159 17.72 2.34 7.33
N GLY A 160 17.12 2.02 6.18
CA GLY A 160 17.67 1.11 5.19
C GLY A 160 17.48 -0.36 5.54
N ILE A 161 17.51 -1.21 4.50
CA ILE A 161 17.16 -2.63 4.61
C ILE A 161 18.05 -3.40 5.60
N VAL A 162 19.36 -3.14 5.63
CA VAL A 162 20.29 -3.87 6.52
C VAL A 162 19.97 -3.61 7.99
N SER A 163 19.68 -2.37 8.35
CA SER A 163 19.31 -2.00 9.72
C SER A 163 17.97 -2.62 10.11
N VAL A 164 16.98 -2.53 9.21
CA VAL A 164 15.64 -3.06 9.44
C VAL A 164 15.64 -4.58 9.63
N ILE A 165 16.38 -5.33 8.82
CA ILE A 165 16.45 -6.79 8.97
C ILE A 165 17.07 -7.18 10.32
N LYS A 166 18.13 -6.49 10.76
CA LYS A 166 18.72 -6.74 12.09
C LYS A 166 17.72 -6.49 13.22
N GLU A 167 16.93 -5.44 13.10
CA GLU A 167 15.89 -5.13 14.07
C GLU A 167 14.77 -6.19 14.08
N ILE A 168 14.31 -6.61 12.91
CA ILE A 168 13.33 -7.70 12.79
C ILE A 168 13.87 -8.98 13.44
N ASP A 169 15.14 -9.30 13.23
CA ASP A 169 15.77 -10.49 13.83
C ASP A 169 15.77 -10.44 15.36
N SER A 170 15.92 -9.25 15.95
CA SER A 170 15.86 -9.07 17.41
C SER A 170 14.49 -9.37 18.01
N LEU A 171 13.40 -9.30 17.23
CA LEU A 171 12.05 -9.64 17.71
C LEU A 171 11.93 -11.09 18.17
N LYS A 172 12.79 -11.99 17.68
CA LYS A 172 12.81 -13.41 18.08
C LYS A 172 13.07 -13.63 19.56
N GLU A 173 13.66 -12.64 20.22
CA GLU A 173 14.09 -12.66 21.62
C GLU A 173 13.14 -11.85 22.54
N THR A 174 12.08 -11.26 21.98
CA THR A 174 11.14 -10.41 22.72
C THR A 174 9.92 -11.18 23.23
N THR A 175 9.21 -10.58 24.20
CA THR A 175 7.94 -11.12 24.73
C THR A 175 6.79 -11.07 23.72
N ILE A 176 6.88 -10.21 22.70
CA ILE A 176 5.90 -10.06 21.61
C ILE A 176 6.48 -10.72 20.35
N LYS A 177 6.93 -11.96 20.50
CA LYS A 177 7.54 -12.73 19.41
C LYS A 177 6.50 -13.04 18.32
N PRO A 178 6.76 -12.66 17.05
CA PRO A 178 5.89 -13.08 15.95
C PRO A 178 5.92 -14.60 15.76
N SER A 179 4.87 -15.18 15.21
CA SER A 179 4.88 -16.60 14.87
C SER A 179 5.98 -16.90 13.86
N SER A 180 6.57 -18.10 13.91
CA SER A 180 7.60 -18.51 12.95
C SER A 180 7.10 -18.42 11.50
N VAL A 181 5.84 -18.78 11.26
CA VAL A 181 5.20 -18.66 9.94
C VAL A 181 5.17 -17.20 9.48
N PHE A 182 4.68 -16.29 10.32
CA PHE A 182 4.65 -14.87 9.94
C PHE A 182 6.05 -14.32 9.73
N TYR A 183 6.99 -14.60 10.63
CA TYR A 183 8.35 -14.10 10.53
C TYR A 183 9.08 -14.64 9.27
N ASP A 184 9.12 -15.96 9.08
CA ASP A 184 9.95 -16.61 8.05
C ASP A 184 9.29 -16.59 6.66
N LYS A 185 7.95 -16.63 6.60
CA LYS A 185 7.21 -16.75 5.33
C LYS A 185 6.57 -15.45 4.86
N ILE A 186 6.44 -14.45 5.74
CA ILE A 186 5.76 -13.19 5.42
C ILE A 186 6.70 -12.01 5.67
N LEU A 187 7.05 -11.72 6.92
CA LEU A 187 7.73 -10.47 7.28
C LEU A 187 9.08 -10.29 6.56
N ILE A 188 10.01 -11.24 6.68
CA ILE A 188 11.33 -11.11 6.03
C ILE A 188 11.21 -11.09 4.49
N PRO A 189 10.49 -12.02 3.83
CA PRO A 189 10.32 -12.00 2.38
C PRO A 189 9.68 -10.70 1.86
N GLU A 190 8.61 -10.24 2.50
CA GLU A 190 7.88 -9.03 2.08
C GLU A 190 8.74 -7.77 2.22
N ILE A 191 9.55 -7.66 3.28
CA ILE A 191 10.45 -6.52 3.47
C ILE A 191 11.57 -6.50 2.42
N ARG A 192 12.07 -7.66 2.01
CA ARG A 192 13.05 -7.76 0.92
C ARG A 192 12.44 -7.42 -0.44
N SER A 193 11.28 -8.01 -0.78
CA SER A 193 10.55 -7.69 -2.01
C SER A 193 10.22 -6.21 -2.09
N TYR A 194 9.73 -5.64 -0.98
CA TYR A 194 9.44 -4.21 -0.88
C TYR A 194 10.67 -3.36 -1.19
N TYR A 195 11.82 -3.66 -0.59
CA TYR A 195 13.06 -2.94 -0.89
C TYR A 195 13.42 -3.05 -2.38
N GLU A 196 13.29 -4.21 -3.01
CA GLU A 196 13.57 -4.39 -4.44
C GLU A 196 12.63 -3.61 -5.35
N GLU A 197 11.38 -3.42 -4.95
CA GLU A 197 10.37 -2.65 -5.69
C GLU A 197 10.47 -1.14 -5.47
N LEU A 198 11.12 -0.69 -4.39
CA LEU A 198 11.31 0.74 -4.15
C LEU A 198 12.00 1.41 -5.35
N PRO A 199 11.54 2.62 -5.75
CA PRO A 199 12.23 3.37 -6.79
C PRO A 199 13.71 3.52 -6.43
N GLN A 200 14.62 3.37 -7.40
CA GLN A 200 16.07 3.38 -7.13
C GLN A 200 16.52 4.62 -6.37
N PHE A 201 15.85 5.75 -6.57
CA PHE A 201 16.15 7.00 -5.89
C PHE A 201 15.85 6.99 -4.38
N VAL A 202 15.02 6.05 -3.91
CA VAL A 202 14.68 5.82 -2.49
C VAL A 202 15.68 4.87 -1.83
N LYS A 203 16.28 3.96 -2.61
CA LYS A 203 17.25 2.98 -2.12
C LYS A 203 18.52 3.70 -1.68
N ARG A 204 18.92 3.47 -0.42
CA ARG A 204 20.25 3.80 0.10
C ARG A 204 21.11 2.56 0.11
#